data_AF-A0A1H6E8V8-F1
#
_entry.id   AF-A0A1H6E8V8-F1
#
_cell.length_a   1.000
_cell.length_b   1.000
_cell.length_c   1.000
_cell.angle_alpha   90.00
_cell.angle_beta   90.00
_cell.angle_gamma   90.00
#
_symmetry.space_group_name_H-M   'P 1'
#
loop_
_entity.id
_entity.type
_entity.pdbx_description
1 polymer ?
#
loop_
_entity_poly.entity_id
_entity_poly.type
_entity_poly.pdbx_seq_one_letter_code
_entity_poly.pdbx_strand_id
1 'polypeptide(L)' 'MPEIAAKLVIPTGKNKGRNPSLASVYRVLGADDADGED' A
#
# COMPACT_ATOMS: atom_id res chain seq x y z
N MET A 1 -6.25 9.81 14.73
CA MET A 1 -5.75 8.87 13.69
C MET A 1 -4.53 9.51 13.04
N PRO A 2 -3.42 8.78 12.80
CA PRO A 2 -2.22 9.35 12.19
C PRO A 2 -2.45 9.73 10.73
N GLU A 3 -1.85 10.83 10.27
CA GLU A 3 -2.08 11.42 8.94
C GLU A 3 -1.74 10.48 7.78
N ILE A 4 -0.79 9.56 7.98
CA ILE A 4 -0.41 8.55 6.98
C ILE A 4 -1.57 7.64 6.60
N ALA A 5 -2.53 7.40 7.50
CA ALA A 5 -3.69 6.56 7.20
C ALA A 5 -4.55 7.14 6.08
N ALA A 6 -4.67 8.47 6.00
CA ALA A 6 -5.41 9.14 4.92
C ALA A 6 -4.73 8.97 3.54
N LYS A 7 -3.39 8.83 3.54
CA LYS A 7 -2.60 8.57 2.32
C LYS A 7 -2.68 7.10 1.89
N LEU A 8 -3.07 6.20 2.78
CA LEU A 8 -3.27 4.79 2.51
C LEU A 8 -4.71 4.47 2.06
N VAL A 9 -5.50 5.47 1.66
CA VAL A 9 -6.84 5.26 1.09
C VAL A 9 -6.74 4.98 -0.40
N ILE A 10 -7.39 3.91 -0.87
CA ILE A 10 -7.52 3.64 -2.30
C ILE A 10 -8.55 4.63 -2.89
N PRO A 11 -8.17 5.52 -3.83
CA PRO A 11 -9.05 6.60 -4.27
C PRO A 11 -10.04 6.19 -5.38
N THR A 12 -9.78 5.09 -6.08
CA THR A 12 -10.50 4.70 -7.31
C THR A 12 -10.70 3.18 -7.45
N GLY A 13 -11.52 2.76 -8.41
CA GLY A 13 -11.74 1.35 -8.75
C GLY A 13 -12.63 0.56 -7.79
N LYS A 14 -12.67 -0.76 -7.97
CA LYS A 14 -13.52 -1.70 -7.20
C LYS A 14 -13.22 -1.73 -5.70
N ASN A 15 -12.04 -1.25 -5.29
CA ASN A 15 -11.57 -1.23 -3.90
C ASN A 15 -11.54 0.19 -3.29
N LYS A 16 -12.19 1.17 -3.94
CA LYS A 16 -12.23 2.57 -3.47
C LYS A 16 -12.68 2.66 -2.00
N GLY A 17 -12.00 3.52 -1.23
CA GLY A 17 -12.30 3.78 0.18
C GLY A 17 -11.74 2.73 1.15
N ARG A 18 -11.14 1.64 0.65
CA ARG A 18 -10.39 0.70 1.50
C ARG A 18 -9.08 1.32 1.97
N ASN A 19 -8.69 0.95 3.18
CA ASN A 19 -7.47 1.39 3.86
C ASN A 19 -6.56 0.17 4.07
N PRO A 20 -5.66 -0.18 3.14
CA PRO A 20 -4.58 -1.12 3.42
C PRO A 20 -3.80 -0.73 4.67
N SER A 21 -3.36 -1.74 5.43
CA SER A 21 -2.43 -1.51 6.54
C SER A 21 -1.04 -1.17 6.00
N LEU A 22 -0.28 -0.38 6.76
CA LEU A 22 1.09 -0.01 6.43
C LEU A 22 1.98 -1.25 6.20
N ALA A 23 1.83 -2.28 7.04
CA ALA A 23 2.55 -3.55 6.90
C ALA A 23 2.25 -4.27 5.57
N SER A 24 1.01 -4.19 5.10
CA SER A 24 0.63 -4.77 3.81
C SER A 24 1.24 -4.01 2.63
N VAL A 25 1.35 -2.68 2.73
CA VAL A 25 1.99 -1.85 1.70
C VAL A 25 3.49 -2.13 1.62
N TYR A 26 4.18 -2.17 2.76
CA TYR A 26 5.61 -2.49 2.79
C TYR A 26 5.92 -3.89 2.24
N ARG A 27 5.05 -4.88 2.50
CA ARG A 27 5.24 -6.23 1.94
C ARG A 27 5.15 -6.24 0.42
N VAL A 28 4.25 -5.46 -0.18
CA VAL A 28 4.11 -5.40 -1.65
C VAL A 28 5.29 -4.65 -2.25
N LEU A 29 5.60 -3.45 -1.75
CA LEU A 29 6.73 -2.66 -2.27
C LEU A 29 8.07 -3.40 -2.13
N GLY A 30 8.30 -4.05 -0.99
CA GLY A 30 9.51 -4.85 -0.78
C GLY A 30 9.51 -6.18 -1.54
N ALA A 31 8.37 -6.64 -2.07
CA ALA A 31 8.35 -7.78 -2.99
C ALA A 31 8.79 -7.34 -4.39
N ASP A 32 8.31 -6.20 -4.88
CA ASP A 32 8.75 -5.62 -6.17
C ASP A 32 10.25 -5.29 -6.19
N ASP A 33 10.84 -4.80 -5.09
CA ASP A 33 12.28 -4.53 -4.99
C ASP A 33 13.14 -5.82 -4.90
N ALA A 34 12.58 -6.95 -4.45
CA ALA A 34 13.33 -8.20 -4.29
C ALA A 34 13.45 -9.02 -5.58
N ASP A 35 12.64 -8.70 -6.60
CA ASP A 35 12.63 -9.37 -7.90
C ASP A 35 13.44 -8.59 -8.98
N GLY A 36 14.14 -7.52 -8.59
CA GLY A 36 14.82 -6.57 -9.50
C GLY A 36 16.35 -6.63 -9.50
N GLU A 37 16.96 -7.72 -9.05
CA GLU A 37 18.42 -7.91 -9.02
C GLU A 37 18.82 -9.16 -9.84
N ASP A 38 18.85 -9.01 -11.18
CA ASP A 38 19.53 -9.91 -12.14
C ASP A 38 20.13 -9.07 -13.29
#